data_AF-A0A418NTZ9-F1
#
_entry.id   AF-A0A418NTZ9-F1
#
_cell.length_a   1.000
_cell.length_b   1.000
_cell.length_c   1.000
_cell.angle_alpha   90.00
_cell.angle_beta   90.00
_cell.angle_gamma   90.00
#
_symmetry.space_group_name_H-M   'P 1'
#
loop_
_entity.id
_entity.type
_entity.pdbx_description
1 polymer ?
#
loop_
_entity_poly.entity_id
_entity_poly.type
_entity_poly.pdbx_seq_one_letter_code
_entity_poly.pdbx_strand_id
1 'polypeptide(L)'
;MWHQKLVTPGAKREAVVHAREEHGLSERRACRLVGVSRTVIRYEPARPDDGALRERLREQAAERRRFGYRRLGYLLAREGMRPNHKMLLRIYREEGLRVRRRGVRKRGLGTRRPMVFPDGPNE
;
A
#
# COMPACT_ATOMS: atom_id res chain seq x y z
N MET A 1 9.53 8.88 -35.93
CA MET A 1 10.00 9.76 -34.84
C MET A 1 8.96 9.68 -33.72
N TRP A 2 9.23 8.94 -32.65
CA TRP A 2 8.27 8.75 -31.57
C TRP A 2 8.19 10.02 -30.72
N HIS A 3 7.12 10.80 -30.86
CA HIS A 3 6.84 11.87 -29.91
C HIS A 3 6.38 11.26 -28.59
N GLN A 4 7.29 11.21 -27.61
CA GLN A 4 6.96 10.81 -26.25
C GLN A 4 5.95 11.82 -25.69
N LYS A 5 4.68 11.42 -25.56
CA LYS A 5 3.65 12.26 -24.96
C LYS A 5 3.88 12.36 -23.45
N LEU A 6 3.97 13.57 -22.91
CA LEU A 6 3.97 13.83 -21.47
C LEU A 6 2.55 13.69 -20.91
N VAL A 7 2.10 12.46 -20.69
CA VAL A 7 0.71 12.18 -20.31
C VAL A 7 0.50 12.24 -18.79
N THR A 8 1.53 11.96 -17.99
CA THR A 8 1.40 11.87 -16.53
C THR A 8 1.79 13.18 -15.83
N PRO A 9 1.12 13.53 -14.72
CA PRO A 9 1.52 14.69 -13.90
C PRO A 9 2.97 14.60 -13.39
N GLY A 10 3.48 13.38 -13.15
CA GLY A 10 4.87 13.15 -12.76
C GLY A 10 5.86 13.53 -13.86
N ALA A 11 5.67 13.01 -15.07
CA ALA A 11 6.53 13.34 -16.22
C ALA A 11 6.48 14.84 -16.55
N LYS A 12 5.31 15.47 -16.38
CA LYS A 12 5.17 16.92 -16.53
C LYS A 12 5.92 17.72 -15.46
N ARG A 13 5.97 17.25 -14.20
CA ARG A 13 6.80 17.88 -13.15
C ARG A 13 8.28 17.76 -13.48
N GLU A 14 8.73 16.58 -13.87
CA GLU A 14 10.12 16.32 -14.28
C GLU A 14 10.54 17.20 -15.45
N ALA A 15 9.70 17.32 -16.48
CA ALA A 15 9.97 18.19 -17.62
C ALA A 15 10.11 19.67 -17.24
N VAL A 16 9.34 20.15 -16.24
CA VAL A 16 9.48 21.52 -15.73
C VAL A 16 10.80 21.69 -14.97
N VAL A 17 11.20 20.71 -14.15
CA VAL A 17 12.49 20.73 -13.44
C VAL A 17 13.64 20.74 -14.44
N HIS A 18 13.63 19.83 -15.41
CA HIS A 18 14.62 19.75 -16.48
C HIS A 18 14.73 21.06 -17.27
N ALA A 19 13.60 21.67 -17.64
CA ALA A 19 13.59 22.94 -18.36
C ALA A 19 14.13 24.12 -17.53
N ARG A 20 14.09 24.04 -16.20
CA ARG A 20 14.68 25.07 -15.31
C ARG A 20 16.18 24.85 -15.15
N GLU A 21 16.61 23.61 -14.97
CA GLU A 21 18.01 23.25 -14.68
C GLU A 21 18.88 23.32 -15.94
N GLU A 22 18.47 22.69 -17.04
CA GLU A 22 19.27 22.59 -18.27
C GLU A 22 19.20 23.84 -19.15
N HIS A 23 18.07 24.55 -19.11
CA HIS A 23 17.81 25.69 -19.99
C HIS A 23 17.68 27.03 -19.26
N GLY A 24 17.92 27.06 -17.95
CA GLY A 24 17.88 28.28 -17.13
C GLY A 24 16.54 29.02 -17.16
N LEU A 25 15.45 28.35 -17.55
CA LEU A 25 14.16 29.01 -17.70
C LEU A 25 13.57 29.35 -16.34
N SER A 26 12.89 30.50 -16.27
CA SER A 26 12.07 30.81 -15.10
C SER A 26 10.93 29.79 -14.95
N GLU A 27 10.51 29.51 -13.70
CA GLU A 27 9.40 28.59 -13.42
C GLU A 27 8.15 28.91 -14.25
N ARG A 28 7.83 30.21 -14.44
CA ARG A 28 6.70 30.65 -15.26
C ARG A 28 6.84 30.29 -16.73
N ARG A 29 8.06 30.30 -17.29
CA ARG A 29 8.33 29.99 -18.69
C ARG A 29 8.37 28.48 -18.89
N ALA A 30 9.00 27.74 -17.98
CA ALA A 30 9.00 26.27 -17.97
C ALA A 30 7.59 25.69 -17.84
N CYS A 31 6.76 26.20 -16.92
CA CYS A 31 5.37 25.75 -16.76
C CYS A 31 4.51 26.00 -18.00
N ARG A 32 4.70 27.15 -18.68
CA ARG A 32 4.00 27.47 -19.93
C ARG A 32 4.42 26.55 -21.06
N LEU A 33 5.71 26.24 -21.17
CA LEU A 33 6.25 25.33 -22.17
C LEU A 33 5.68 23.91 -22.04
N VAL A 34 5.58 23.40 -20.81
CA VAL A 34 5.09 22.04 -20.52
C VAL A 34 3.55 21.99 -20.44
N GLY A 35 2.87 23.13 -20.30
CA GLY A 35 1.41 23.20 -20.19
C GLY A 35 0.88 22.75 -18.82
N VAL A 36 1.52 23.19 -17.73
CA VAL A 36 1.17 22.85 -16.35
C VAL A 36 0.95 24.11 -15.52
N SER A 37 0.02 24.07 -14.57
CA SER A 37 -0.17 25.17 -13.61
C SER A 37 0.93 25.18 -12.54
N ARG A 38 1.36 26.38 -12.13
CA ARG A 38 2.39 26.53 -11.09
C ARG A 38 1.97 25.95 -9.73
N THR A 39 0.68 25.90 -9.43
CA THR A 39 0.15 25.28 -8.21
C THR A 39 0.46 23.79 -8.14
N VAL A 40 0.41 23.09 -9.27
CA VAL A 40 0.81 21.68 -9.35
C VAL A 40 2.31 21.54 -9.10
N ILE A 41 3.14 22.41 -9.69
CA ILE A 41 4.59 22.34 -9.51
C ILE A 41 5.02 22.66 -8.07
N ARG A 42 4.37 23.64 -7.44
CA ARG A 42 4.64 24.05 -6.05
C ARG A 42 4.01 23.15 -4.99
N TYR A 43 3.14 22.23 -5.38
CA TYR A 43 2.48 21.34 -4.42
C TYR A 43 3.51 20.39 -3.82
N GLU A 44 3.78 20.59 -2.53
CA GLU A 44 4.52 19.69 -1.68
C GLU A 44 3.54 18.82 -0.87
N PRO A 45 3.61 17.49 -0.98
CA PRO A 45 2.77 16.62 -0.18
C PRO A 45 3.22 16.66 1.28
N ALA A 46 2.47 17.36 2.13
CA ALA A 46 2.65 17.29 3.57
C ALA A 46 2.09 15.96 4.09
N ARG A 47 2.93 15.14 4.74
CA ARG A 47 2.48 13.96 5.49
C ARG A 47 2.45 14.31 6.97
N PRO A 48 1.34 14.06 7.69
CA PRO A 48 1.33 14.19 9.13
C PRO A 48 2.33 13.20 9.74
N ASP A 49 2.94 13.57 10.86
CA ASP A 49 3.81 12.68 11.60
C ASP A 49 2.99 11.50 12.15
N ASP A 50 3.30 10.30 11.64
CA ASP A 50 2.65 9.06 12.05
C ASP A 50 3.36 8.41 13.26
N GLY A 51 4.40 9.04 13.82
CA GLY A 51 5.30 8.46 14.82
C GLY A 51 4.58 7.82 16.01
N ALA A 52 3.78 8.61 16.73
CA ALA A 52 3.02 8.13 17.89
C ALA A 52 2.05 6.99 17.53
N LEU A 53 1.41 7.07 16.36
CA LEU A 53 0.51 6.03 15.89
C LEU A 53 1.25 4.73 15.54
N ARG A 54 2.45 4.82 14.95
CA ARG A 54 3.31 3.67 14.64
C ARG A 54 3.78 2.95 15.89
N GLU A 55 4.23 3.70 16.89
CA GLU A 55 4.66 3.15 18.17
C GLU A 55 3.51 2.40 18.84
N ARG A 56 2.36 3.05 18.99
CA ARG A 56 1.20 2.41 19.62
C ARG A 56 0.69 1.19 18.86
N LEU A 57 0.68 1.26 17.53
CA LEU A 57 0.29 0.14 16.69
C LEU A 57 1.25 -1.05 16.85
N ARG A 58 2.57 -0.80 16.95
CA ARG A 58 3.59 -1.83 17.17
C ARG A 58 3.41 -2.51 18.53
N GLU A 59 3.16 -1.74 19.59
CA GLU A 59 2.90 -2.28 20.93
C GLU A 59 1.68 -3.22 20.94
N GLN A 60 0.54 -2.76 20.41
CA GLN A 60 -0.67 -3.59 20.35
C GLN A 60 -0.48 -4.84 19.47
N ALA A 61 0.26 -4.72 18.38
CA ALA A 61 0.55 -5.85 17.50
C ALA A 61 1.55 -6.84 18.12
N ALA A 62 2.48 -6.37 18.96
CA ALA A 62 3.40 -7.22 19.71
C ALA A 62 2.66 -8.04 20.79
N GLU A 63 1.75 -7.42 21.54
CA GLU A 63 0.90 -8.10 22.52
C GLU A 63 0.01 -9.15 21.84
N ARG A 64 -0.53 -8.84 20.66
CA ARG A 64 -1.56 -9.66 19.98
C ARG A 64 -1.22 -9.91 18.51
N ARG A 65 -0.18 -10.72 18.28
CA ARG A 65 0.37 -11.03 16.94
C ARG A 65 -0.61 -11.59 15.89
N ARG A 66 -1.81 -12.05 16.27
CA ARG A 66 -2.84 -12.56 15.35
C ARG A 66 -3.84 -11.49 14.89
N PHE A 67 -3.71 -10.26 15.35
CA PHE A 67 -4.65 -9.20 15.01
C PHE A 67 -4.29 -8.55 13.68
N GLY A 68 -5.30 -8.45 12.80
CA GLY A 68 -5.20 -7.65 11.58
C GLY A 68 -5.50 -6.18 11.83
N TYR A 69 -5.20 -5.34 10.85
CA TYR A 69 -5.37 -3.89 10.93
C TYR A 69 -6.78 -3.45 11.37
N ARG A 70 -7.85 -4.18 11.00
CA ARG A 70 -9.23 -3.84 11.42
C ARG A 70 -9.42 -3.96 12.93
N ARG A 71 -8.83 -5.00 13.55
CA ARG A 71 -8.97 -5.26 14.99
C ARG A 71 -8.06 -4.34 15.80
N LEU A 72 -6.85 -4.08 15.31
CA LEU A 72 -5.96 -3.06 15.87
C LEU A 72 -6.58 -1.66 15.79
N GLY A 73 -7.23 -1.31 14.66
CA GLY A 73 -7.94 -0.04 14.51
C GLY A 73 -9.07 0.15 15.51
N TYR A 74 -9.79 -0.91 15.87
CA TYR A 74 -10.80 -0.85 16.93
C TYR A 74 -10.18 -0.61 18.31
N LEU A 75 -9.05 -1.24 18.63
CA LEU A 75 -8.35 -1.02 19.89
C LEU A 75 -7.81 0.41 19.99
N LEU A 76 -7.19 0.91 18.92
CA LEU A 76 -6.77 2.31 18.82
C LEU A 76 -7.95 3.27 19.01
N ALA A 77 -9.11 2.97 18.42
CA ALA A 77 -10.31 3.80 18.58
C ALA A 77 -10.82 3.85 20.03
N ARG A 78 -10.61 2.79 20.83
CA ARG A 78 -10.92 2.80 22.28
C ARG A 78 -9.96 3.68 23.08
N GLU A 79 -8.74 3.87 22.59
CA GLU A 79 -7.74 4.76 23.17
C GLU A 79 -7.87 6.21 22.69
N GLY A 80 -8.92 6.52 21.92
CA GLY A 80 -9.17 7.85 21.37
C GLY A 80 -8.47 8.13 20.03
N MET A 81 -7.59 7.24 19.57
CA MET A 81 -6.94 7.36 18.27
C MET A 81 -7.84 6.79 17.16
N ARG A 82 -8.38 7.66 16.30
CA ARG A 82 -9.24 7.25 15.17
C ARG A 82 -8.54 7.48 13.82
N PRO A 83 -7.50 6.71 13.48
CA PRO A 83 -6.84 6.85 12.19
C PRO A 83 -7.76 6.44 11.05
N ASN A 84 -7.66 7.12 9.91
CA ASN A 84 -8.34 6.69 8.69
C ASN A 84 -7.89 5.26 8.33
N HIS A 85 -8.83 4.38 7.98
CA HIS A 85 -8.55 2.98 7.62
C HIS A 85 -7.50 2.83 6.50
N LYS A 86 -7.44 3.77 5.54
CA LYS A 86 -6.42 3.78 4.47
C LYS A 86 -5.02 4.04 5.03
N MET A 87 -4.92 5.00 5.95
CA MET A 87 -3.67 5.36 6.62
C MET A 87 -3.19 4.23 7.53
N LEU A 88 -4.10 3.65 8.32
CA LEU A 88 -3.80 2.51 9.18
C LEU A 88 -3.33 1.30 8.37
N LEU A 89 -3.98 1.01 7.24
CA LEU A 89 -3.56 -0.08 6.35
C LEU A 89 -2.18 0.18 5.73
N ARG A 90 -1.87 1.43 5.38
CA ARG A 90 -0.54 1.81 4.89
C ARG A 90 0.53 1.57 5.95
N ILE A 91 0.35 2.14 7.15
CA ILE A 91 1.28 1.97 8.27
C ILE A 91 1.45 0.49 8.63
N TYR A 92 0.36 -0.26 8.73
CA TYR A 92 0.39 -1.70 9.01
C TYR A 92 1.21 -2.50 7.98
N ARG A 93 1.23 -2.08 6.72
CA ARG A 93 2.05 -2.71 5.67
C ARG A 93 3.51 -2.28 5.76
N GLU A 94 3.77 -1.00 5.98
CA GLU A 94 5.13 -0.47 6.14
C GLU A 94 5.83 -1.05 7.38
N GLU A 95 5.12 -1.21 8.49
CA GLU A 95 5.61 -1.83 9.74
C GLU A 95 5.70 -3.37 9.66
N GLY A 96 5.34 -3.99 8.54
CA GLY A 96 5.46 -5.45 8.36
C GLY A 96 4.55 -6.29 9.26
N LEU A 97 3.50 -5.71 9.85
CA LEU A 97 2.65 -6.34 10.86
C LEU A 97 1.68 -7.40 10.32
N ARG A 98 1.80 -7.77 9.04
CA ARG A 98 0.91 -8.74 8.39
C ARG A 98 0.97 -10.08 9.09
N VAL A 99 -0.19 -10.57 9.52
CA VAL A 99 -0.33 -11.92 10.07
C VAL A 99 0.07 -12.93 8.99
N ARG A 100 1.15 -13.66 9.22
CA ARG A 100 1.57 -14.75 8.33
C ARG A 100 0.54 -15.88 8.39
N ARG A 101 0.06 -16.30 7.22
CA ARG A 101 -0.78 -17.50 7.12
C ARG A 101 0.08 -18.70 7.54
N ARG A 102 -0.42 -19.50 8.48
CA ARG A 102 0.22 -20.78 8.81
C ARG A 102 0.16 -21.63 7.54
N GLY A 103 1.30 -22.15 7.09
CA GLY A 103 1.34 -23.09 5.99
C GLY A 103 0.36 -24.23 6.26
N VAL A 104 -0.41 -24.62 5.25
CA VAL A 104 -1.28 -25.79 5.33
C VAL A 104 -0.39 -26.94 5.78
N ARG A 105 -0.66 -27.53 6.95
CA ARG A 105 -0.02 -28.79 7.32
C ARG A 105 -0.42 -29.77 6.22
N LYS A 106 0.57 -30.29 5.48
CA LYS A 106 0.34 -31.44 4.60
C LYS A 106 -0.20 -32.54 5.51
N ARG A 107 -1.52 -32.71 5.54
CA ARG A 107 -2.11 -33.94 6.09
C ARG A 107 -1.45 -35.02 5.24
N GLY A 108 -0.78 -35.97 5.89
CA GLY A 108 -0.29 -37.14 5.17
C GLY A 108 -1.43 -37.60 4.28
N LEU A 109 -1.12 -37.92 3.02
CA LEU A 109 -2.03 -38.68 2.19
C LEU A 109 -2.24 -39.98 2.96
N GLY A 110 -3.18 -39.99 3.90
CA GLY A 110 -3.71 -41.22 4.43
C GLY A 110 -4.09 -41.99 3.18
N THR A 111 -3.63 -43.23 3.09
CA THR A 111 -4.11 -44.21 2.13
C THR A 111 -5.62 -44.27 2.32
N ARG A 112 -6.35 -43.35 1.67
CA ARG A 112 -7.78 -43.48 1.45
C ARG A 112 -7.85 -44.81 0.75
N ARG A 113 -8.42 -45.82 1.42
CA ARG A 113 -8.86 -47.02 0.73
C ARG A 113 -9.64 -46.52 -0.48
N PRO A 114 -9.26 -46.91 -1.71
CA PRO A 114 -10.00 -46.50 -2.89
C PRO A 114 -11.47 -46.87 -2.65
N MET A 115 -12.39 -45.98 -3.05
CA MET A 115 -13.79 -46.36 -3.10
C MET A 115 -13.88 -47.56 -4.05
N VAL A 116 -14.35 -48.68 -3.52
CA VAL A 116 -14.65 -49.85 -4.33
C VAL A 116 -15.91 -49.50 -5.11
N PHE A 117 -15.80 -49.49 -6.43
CA PHE A 117 -16.97 -49.41 -7.29
C PHE A 117 -17.60 -50.80 -7.35
N PRO A 118 -18.93 -50.93 -7.18
CA PRO A 118 -19.59 -52.22 -7.38
C PRO A 118 -19.47 -52.65 -8.84
N ASP A 119 -19.16 -53.94 -9.06
CA ASP A 119 -18.94 -54.51 -10.39
C ASP A 119 -20.25 -54.87 -11.11
N GLY A 120 -21.40 -54.73 -10.44
CA GLY A 120 -22.73 -54.98 -11.00
C GLY A 120 -23.90 -54.48 -10.14
N PRO A 121 -25.15 -54.58 -10.63
CA PRO A 121 -26.33 -54.19 -9.88
C PRO A 121 -26.63 -55.19 -8.74
N ASN A 122 -26.84 -54.68 -7.52
CA ASN A 122 -27.19 -55.40 -6.27
C ASN A 122 -26.08 -56.22 -5.59
N GLU A 123 -24.84 -55.72 -5.57
CA GLU A 123 -23.81 -56.14 -4.60
C GLU A 123 -23.60 -55.08 -3.50
#